data_AF-A0A109KX49-F1
#
_entry.id   AF-A0A109KX49-F1
#
_cell.length_a   1.000
_cell.length_b   1.000
_cell.length_c   1.000
_cell.angle_alpha   90.00
_cell.angle_beta   90.00
_cell.angle_gamma   90.00
#
_symmetry.space_group_name_H-M   'P 1'
#
loop_
_entity.id
_entity.type
_entity.pdbx_description
1 polymer ?
#
loop_
_entity_poly.entity_id
_entity_poly.type
_entity_poly.pdbx_seq_one_letter_code
_entity_poly.pdbx_strand_id
1 'polypeptide(L)'
;MLVDDGNLSASQETFKSHKDPNKLRLVGNILTLETGDAGDKIHISQRPDGQLSVKVNDRTYTFNGNPPSDKGARPPFFELNIKTGGGNDNITLDPNVTATVKIESGDGDDTIKAGGGDTDIFAGRGDDHVSLGSGTSYVEGGEGDDTLIGGTGDAVMYGNNGKDKLYAGAGATTKTSYLDGGDGDDELYAGNGHTVINGGLGDDQLVAHDNTTIYTGKGFDTVWANRTKARIYAQSEDRLVGAGQSDTTVVTPSDAGRKAFSVVGTDSFKQRVEDDLELLRASPSGQKMLEELDKAAERNGAPITIEEDEGNAYKFGSSELQKLSPEEQSAISQDDPRKGGMIDGVPGARADQGKVTYNPAVTMTPAGTVSPIVQFYHELSHAWNGANGTTLDGTTDGQANAELQAVGLPTDAPPFDFDNDPSTPPTSTNPSPLTENALRTEMGRPLRTSYL
;
A
#
# COMPACT_ATOMS: atom_id res chain seq x y z
N MET A 1 -1.45 28.66 13.83
CA MET A 1 -0.97 29.49 12.69
C MET A 1 0.29 30.22 13.12
N LEU A 2 1.36 30.07 12.35
CA LEU A 2 2.70 30.60 12.58
C LEU A 2 3.05 31.73 11.63
N VAL A 3 2.65 31.61 10.35
CA VAL A 3 2.84 32.59 9.28
C VAL A 3 1.58 32.59 8.41
N ASP A 4 1.18 33.76 7.92
CA ASP A 4 0.20 33.94 6.85
C ASP A 4 0.49 35.32 6.22
N ASP A 5 1.22 35.34 5.11
CA ASP A 5 1.72 36.57 4.49
C ASP A 5 1.43 36.70 2.98
N GLY A 6 0.56 35.82 2.46
CA GLY A 6 0.19 35.72 1.04
C GLY A 6 1.25 35.04 0.16
N ASN A 7 2.45 34.77 0.66
CA ASN A 7 3.46 33.93 0.01
C ASN A 7 3.52 32.53 0.64
N LEU A 8 3.23 32.43 1.94
CA LEU A 8 3.14 31.18 2.68
C LEU A 8 2.09 31.29 3.80
N SER A 9 1.23 30.28 3.90
CA SER A 9 0.49 29.98 5.13
C SER A 9 1.23 28.84 5.84
N ALA A 10 1.61 29.04 7.10
CA ALA A 10 2.25 28.01 7.91
C ALA A 10 1.45 27.78 9.18
N SER A 11 1.10 26.53 9.46
CA SER A 11 0.36 26.12 10.65
C SER A 11 1.07 24.99 11.39
N GLN A 12 0.74 24.81 12.67
CA GLN A 12 1.36 23.80 13.50
C GLN A 12 0.34 23.18 14.43
N GLU A 13 0.28 21.86 14.43
CA GLU A 13 -0.55 21.05 15.30
C GLU A 13 0.33 20.23 16.25
N THR A 14 -0.02 20.21 17.54
CA THR A 14 0.77 19.50 18.56
C THR A 14 -0.08 18.51 19.32
N PHE A 15 0.41 17.28 19.42
CA PHE A 15 -0.26 16.19 20.12
C PHE A 15 0.34 16.03 21.50
N LYS A 16 -0.51 15.96 22.54
CA LYS A 16 -0.07 15.81 23.93
C LYS A 16 -0.69 14.57 24.55
N SER A 17 0.11 13.82 25.31
CA SER A 17 -0.35 12.64 26.02
C SER A 17 -0.60 12.93 27.50
N HIS A 18 -1.66 12.31 28.04
CA HIS A 18 -2.14 12.41 29.42
C HIS A 18 -1.72 11.22 30.30
N LYS A 19 -0.62 10.52 30.01
CA LYS A 19 -0.17 9.41 30.88
C LYS A 19 0.08 9.80 32.35
N ASP A 20 0.26 11.10 32.63
CA ASP A 20 0.22 11.69 33.97
C ASP A 20 -0.70 12.94 33.93
N PRO A 21 -1.81 12.99 34.71
CA PRO A 21 -2.72 14.14 34.74
C PRO A 21 -2.06 15.47 35.10
N ASN A 22 -0.87 15.44 35.71
CA ASN A 22 -0.13 16.63 36.13
C ASN A 22 1.05 16.98 35.19
N LYS A 23 1.28 16.20 34.12
CA LYS A 23 2.37 16.44 33.15
C LYS A 23 1.91 16.19 31.71
N LEU A 24 1.42 17.26 31.08
CA LEU A 24 1.17 17.28 29.65
C LEU A 24 2.51 17.15 28.89
N ARG A 25 2.72 16.01 28.24
CA ARG A 25 3.92 15.75 27.43
C ARG A 25 3.60 15.85 25.95
N LEU A 26 4.42 16.59 25.20
CA LEU A 26 4.39 16.59 23.73
C LEU A 26 4.80 15.22 23.20
N VAL A 27 3.95 14.64 22.36
CA VAL A 27 4.18 13.33 21.74
C VAL A 27 4.22 13.38 20.21
N GLY A 28 3.72 14.46 19.61
CA GLY A 28 3.73 14.66 18.17
C GLY A 28 3.63 16.12 17.77
N ASN A 29 4.11 16.44 16.57
CA ASN A 29 4.09 17.77 16.00
C ASN A 29 3.98 17.67 14.47
N ILE A 30 2.97 18.30 13.89
CA ILE A 30 2.80 18.43 12.44
C ILE A 30 2.99 19.90 12.10
N LEU A 31 3.92 20.20 11.19
CA LEU A 31 4.11 21.52 10.59
C LEU A 31 3.56 21.48 9.17
N THR A 32 2.52 22.27 8.88
CA THR A 32 1.95 22.37 7.54
C THR A 32 2.36 23.69 6.89
N LEU A 33 2.87 23.61 5.67
CA LEU A 33 3.24 24.71 4.79
C LEU A 33 2.31 24.68 3.58
N GLU A 34 1.63 25.79 3.32
CA GLU A 34 0.64 25.90 2.25
C GLU A 34 0.94 27.12 1.36
N THR A 35 0.95 26.92 0.04
CA THR A 35 1.05 27.99 -0.96
C THR A 35 -0.20 28.07 -1.83
N GLY A 36 -0.22 28.94 -2.84
CA GLY A 36 -1.43 29.28 -3.61
C GLY A 36 -1.49 28.61 -4.99
N ASP A 37 -2.30 29.18 -5.88
CA ASP A 37 -2.54 28.67 -7.25
C ASP A 37 -1.50 29.16 -8.28
N ALA A 38 -0.34 29.63 -7.84
CA ALA A 38 0.72 30.09 -8.72
C ALA A 38 1.93 29.19 -8.53
N GLY A 39 2.66 28.91 -9.63
CA GLY A 39 3.89 28.12 -9.53
C GLY A 39 4.90 28.73 -8.54
N ASP A 40 5.22 27.96 -7.52
CA ASP A 40 6.02 28.32 -6.37
C ASP A 40 7.36 27.60 -6.37
N LYS A 41 8.38 28.25 -5.80
CA LYS A 41 9.70 27.66 -5.60
C LYS A 41 9.96 27.43 -4.12
N ILE A 42 9.89 26.18 -3.70
CA ILE A 42 10.07 25.77 -2.30
C ILE A 42 11.42 25.04 -2.18
N HIS A 43 12.32 25.57 -1.37
CA HIS A 43 13.56 24.90 -1.00
C HIS A 43 13.67 24.76 0.51
N ILE A 44 13.83 23.53 1.00
CA ILE A 44 13.89 23.22 2.43
C ILE A 44 15.21 22.53 2.74
N SER A 45 15.90 23.04 3.76
CA SER A 45 17.12 22.45 4.31
C SER A 45 17.04 22.34 5.81
N GLN A 46 17.75 21.37 6.40
CA GLN A 46 17.82 21.22 7.85
C GLN A 46 19.14 21.75 8.41
N ARG A 47 19.06 22.65 9.39
CA ARG A 47 20.21 23.22 10.08
C ARG A 47 20.75 22.24 11.13
N PRO A 48 22.03 22.35 11.55
CA PRO A 48 22.61 21.45 12.56
C PRO A 48 21.91 21.50 13.93
N ASP A 49 21.19 22.57 14.24
CA ASP A 49 20.38 22.72 15.45
C ASP A 49 18.98 22.07 15.32
N GLY A 50 18.69 21.46 14.17
CA GLY A 50 17.41 20.81 13.87
C GLY A 50 16.34 21.75 13.33
N GLN A 51 16.61 23.05 13.19
CA GLN A 51 15.67 23.98 12.57
C GLN A 51 15.59 23.75 11.06
N LEU A 52 14.40 23.91 10.50
CA LEU A 52 14.17 23.93 9.06
C LEU A 52 14.35 25.35 8.54
N SER A 53 15.17 25.51 7.52
CA SER A 53 15.24 26.72 6.71
C SER A 53 14.38 26.50 5.47
N VAL A 54 13.25 27.19 5.40
CA VAL A 54 12.26 27.06 4.33
C VAL A 54 12.30 28.31 3.48
N LYS A 55 12.72 28.19 2.22
CA LYS A 55 12.68 29.27 1.26
C LYS A 55 11.49 29.06 0.33
N VAL A 56 10.54 30.00 0.33
CA VAL A 56 9.41 30.02 -0.61
C VAL A 56 9.56 31.25 -1.48
N ASN A 57 9.72 31.04 -2.77
CA ASN A 57 10.05 32.06 -3.76
C ASN A 57 11.31 32.82 -3.33
N ASP A 58 11.18 34.12 -3.05
CA ASP A 58 12.31 34.97 -2.66
C ASP A 58 12.42 35.19 -1.13
N ARG A 59 11.55 34.55 -0.33
CA ARG A 59 11.50 34.72 1.13
C ARG A 59 11.96 33.48 1.88
N THR A 60 12.65 33.69 2.99
CA THR A 60 13.13 32.61 3.87
C THR A 60 12.46 32.69 5.23
N TYR A 61 11.96 31.54 5.68
CA TYR A 61 11.31 31.29 6.95
C TYR A 61 12.13 30.26 7.73
N THR A 62 11.96 30.25 9.05
CA THR A 62 12.64 29.29 9.92
C THR A 62 11.63 28.69 10.88
N PHE A 63 11.60 27.35 10.92
CA PHE A 63 10.69 26.60 11.77
C PHE A 63 11.48 25.59 12.61
N ASN A 64 10.92 25.20 13.76
CA ASN A 64 11.53 24.16 14.58
C ASN A 64 11.17 22.78 14.00
N GLY A 65 12.15 22.09 13.41
CA GLY A 65 12.01 20.72 12.92
C GLY A 65 12.32 19.64 13.97
N ASN A 66 12.71 20.05 15.18
CA ASN A 66 12.92 19.18 16.33
C ASN A 66 12.11 19.72 17.52
N PRO A 67 10.95 19.14 17.85
CA PRO A 67 10.19 19.59 19.00
C PRO A 67 10.97 19.24 20.30
N PRO A 68 10.88 20.06 21.35
CA PRO A 68 11.60 19.80 22.60
C PRO A 68 11.27 18.42 23.18
N SER A 69 12.28 17.63 23.52
CA SER A 69 12.10 16.34 24.21
C SER A 69 12.53 16.43 25.68
N ASP A 70 11.70 15.92 26.59
CA ASP A 70 12.10 15.74 27.98
C ASP A 70 13.27 14.74 28.08
N LYS A 71 14.22 14.99 28.99
CA LYS A 71 15.35 14.08 29.20
C LYS A 71 14.87 12.67 29.58
N GLY A 72 15.30 11.66 28.82
CA GLY A 72 14.93 10.25 29.03
C GLY A 72 13.59 9.84 28.42
N ALA A 73 12.92 10.75 27.71
CA ALA A 73 11.68 10.47 26.99
C ALA A 73 11.95 10.19 25.51
N ARG A 74 11.17 9.30 24.88
CA ARG A 74 11.14 9.17 23.42
C ARG A 74 10.83 10.55 22.81
N PRO A 75 11.60 11.04 21.83
CA PRO A 75 11.29 12.32 21.19
C PRO A 75 9.89 12.26 20.56
N PRO A 76 9.15 13.38 20.57
CA PRO A 76 7.89 13.47 19.84
C PRO A 76 8.15 13.22 18.35
N PHE A 77 7.21 12.58 17.66
CA PHE A 77 7.29 12.51 16.20
C PHE A 77 7.15 13.93 15.61
N PHE A 78 7.78 14.14 14.46
CA PHE A 78 7.68 15.39 13.71
C PHE A 78 7.41 15.03 12.24
N GLU A 79 6.36 15.64 11.70
CA GLU A 79 5.97 15.51 10.30
C GLU A 79 5.90 16.91 9.67
N LEU A 80 6.42 17.01 8.45
CA LEU A 80 6.37 18.21 7.63
C LEU A 80 5.40 17.99 6.47
N ASN A 81 4.30 18.74 6.46
CA ASN A 81 3.33 18.71 5.38
C ASN A 81 3.55 19.92 4.47
N ILE A 82 3.68 19.67 3.18
CA ILE A 82 3.81 20.68 2.14
C ILE A 82 2.62 20.51 1.21
N LYS A 83 1.82 21.56 1.07
CA LYS A 83 0.67 21.59 0.17
C LYS A 83 0.84 22.78 -0.76
N THR A 84 0.96 22.53 -2.05
CA THR A 84 0.87 23.60 -3.05
C THR A 84 -0.49 23.52 -3.72
N GLY A 85 -0.92 24.63 -4.33
CA GLY A 85 -2.26 24.75 -4.87
C GLY A 85 -2.30 24.29 -6.32
N GLY A 86 -1.90 25.20 -7.19
CA GLY A 86 -1.80 24.90 -8.61
C GLY A 86 -0.72 25.75 -9.28
N GLY A 87 -0.52 25.51 -10.57
CA GLY A 87 0.63 26.03 -11.30
C GLY A 87 1.87 25.17 -11.07
N ASN A 88 2.82 25.26 -12.00
CA ASN A 88 3.99 24.38 -12.00
C ASN A 88 4.96 24.73 -10.86
N ASP A 89 4.99 23.89 -9.84
CA ASP A 89 5.75 24.06 -8.61
C ASP A 89 7.13 23.41 -8.69
N ASN A 90 8.09 23.96 -7.94
CA ASN A 90 9.40 23.37 -7.76
C ASN A 90 9.70 23.19 -6.27
N ILE A 91 9.59 21.95 -5.80
CA ILE A 91 9.75 21.58 -4.40
C ILE A 91 11.04 20.78 -4.26
N THR A 92 12.04 21.34 -3.55
CA THR A 92 13.31 20.67 -3.30
C THR A 92 13.58 20.58 -1.80
N LEU A 93 13.78 19.36 -1.31
CA LEU A 93 14.27 19.08 0.02
C LEU A 93 15.74 18.64 -0.06
N ASP A 94 16.60 19.24 0.73
CA ASP A 94 18.00 18.82 0.80
C ASP A 94 18.10 17.40 1.39
N PRO A 95 19.11 16.60 0.99
CA PRO A 95 19.30 15.24 1.52
C PRO A 95 19.44 15.15 3.04
N ASN A 96 19.75 16.27 3.71
CA ASN A 96 19.87 16.33 5.16
C ASN A 96 18.53 16.60 5.88
N VAL A 97 17.43 16.80 5.16
CA VAL A 97 16.09 16.86 5.73
C VAL A 97 15.65 15.42 5.99
N THR A 98 15.71 15.00 7.26
CA THR A 98 15.39 13.61 7.67
C THR A 98 14.06 13.48 8.41
N ALA A 99 13.25 14.53 8.43
CA ALA A 99 11.88 14.47 8.94
C ALA A 99 11.02 13.57 8.05
N THR A 100 9.95 13.01 8.60
CA THR A 100 8.86 12.45 7.76
C THR A 100 8.17 13.60 7.05
N VAL A 101 7.89 13.44 5.76
CA VAL A 101 7.34 14.50 4.91
C VAL A 101 6.12 13.99 4.16
N LYS A 102 5.06 14.79 4.10
CA LYS A 102 3.97 14.62 3.14
C LYS A 102 3.96 15.79 2.16
N ILE A 103 3.88 15.51 0.88
CA ILE A 103 3.79 16.51 -0.19
C ILE A 103 2.51 16.26 -0.99
N GLU A 104 1.69 17.29 -1.14
CA GLU A 104 0.53 17.33 -2.05
C GLU A 104 0.76 18.53 -2.97
N SER A 105 1.09 18.34 -4.26
CA SER A 105 1.48 19.46 -5.13
C SER A 105 0.36 20.03 -6.02
N GLY A 106 -0.66 19.24 -6.31
CA GLY A 106 -1.93 19.76 -6.83
C GLY A 106 -2.00 19.76 -8.35
N ASP A 107 -2.48 20.85 -8.97
CA ASP A 107 -2.62 20.94 -10.42
C ASP A 107 -1.43 21.69 -11.06
N GLY A 108 -0.71 21.10 -12.01
CA GLY A 108 0.40 21.73 -12.73
C GLY A 108 1.51 20.73 -13.04
N ASP A 109 2.41 21.04 -13.97
CA ASP A 109 3.57 20.15 -14.21
C ASP A 109 4.64 20.44 -13.15
N ASP A 110 4.64 19.67 -12.07
CA ASP A 110 5.44 19.91 -10.88
C ASP A 110 6.80 19.21 -10.95
N THR A 111 7.78 19.78 -10.25
CA THR A 111 9.09 19.16 -10.07
C THR A 111 9.39 19.01 -8.59
N ILE A 112 9.44 17.77 -8.12
CA ILE A 112 9.61 17.44 -6.71
C ILE A 112 10.89 16.63 -6.51
N LYS A 113 11.71 17.06 -5.55
CA LYS A 113 12.88 16.33 -5.07
C LYS A 113 12.81 16.14 -3.57
N ALA A 114 12.61 14.90 -3.14
CA ALA A 114 12.54 14.53 -1.73
C ALA A 114 13.91 14.51 -1.04
N GLY A 115 13.86 14.63 0.29
CA GLY A 115 15.03 14.67 1.16
C GLY A 115 15.50 13.29 1.62
N GLY A 116 16.18 13.24 2.77
CA GLY A 116 16.69 11.99 3.33
C GLY A 116 15.68 11.19 4.16
N GLY A 117 14.56 11.80 4.56
CA GLY A 117 13.53 11.18 5.39
C GLY A 117 12.45 10.44 4.60
N ASP A 118 11.62 9.70 5.33
CA ASP A 118 10.47 9.00 4.75
C ASP A 118 9.49 10.02 4.17
N THR A 119 9.01 9.78 2.94
CA THR A 119 8.26 10.80 2.19
C THR A 119 7.06 10.19 1.46
N ASP A 120 5.88 10.75 1.70
CA ASP A 120 4.67 10.46 0.93
C ASP A 120 4.41 11.63 -0.03
N ILE A 121 4.22 11.35 -1.32
CA ILE A 121 4.01 12.36 -2.37
C ILE A 121 2.75 12.04 -3.17
N PHE A 122 1.90 13.03 -3.34
CA PHE A 122 0.75 13.03 -4.24
C PHE A 122 0.97 14.19 -5.21
N ALA A 123 1.43 13.90 -6.43
CA ALA A 123 1.84 14.93 -7.38
C ALA A 123 0.60 15.62 -7.98
N GLY A 124 -0.39 14.86 -8.41
CA GLY A 124 -1.74 15.36 -8.66
C GLY A 124 -2.10 15.35 -10.14
N ARG A 125 -2.37 16.49 -10.75
CA ARG A 125 -2.64 16.59 -12.18
C ARG A 125 -1.50 17.33 -12.87
N GLY A 126 -1.08 16.86 -14.03
CA GLY A 126 -0.03 17.49 -14.83
C GLY A 126 1.05 16.46 -15.15
N ASP A 127 2.01 16.83 -15.99
CA ASP A 127 3.12 15.94 -16.32
C ASP A 127 4.24 16.13 -15.27
N ASP A 128 4.20 15.36 -14.19
CA ASP A 128 5.02 15.59 -13.01
C ASP A 128 6.40 14.91 -13.07
N HIS A 129 7.39 15.53 -12.44
CA HIS A 129 8.73 14.98 -12.29
C HIS A 129 9.12 14.83 -10.82
N VAL A 130 9.11 13.59 -10.32
CA VAL A 130 9.38 13.28 -8.92
C VAL A 130 10.65 12.47 -8.76
N SER A 131 11.58 12.94 -7.92
CA SER A 131 12.75 12.20 -7.47
C SER A 131 12.71 11.99 -5.96
N LEU A 132 12.56 10.75 -5.55
CA LEU A 132 12.64 10.30 -4.17
C LEU A 132 14.10 10.29 -3.67
N GLY A 133 14.25 10.21 -2.35
CA GLY A 133 15.55 10.28 -1.67
C GLY A 133 16.01 8.97 -1.05
N SER A 134 16.54 9.03 0.17
CA SER A 134 17.08 7.86 0.88
C SER A 134 16.13 7.21 1.88
N GLY A 135 15.04 7.88 2.23
CA GLY A 135 14.00 7.35 3.10
C GLY A 135 13.07 6.36 2.38
N THR A 136 12.24 5.67 3.16
CA THR A 136 11.15 4.85 2.62
C THR A 136 10.06 5.78 2.10
N SER A 137 9.70 5.65 0.84
CA SER A 137 8.81 6.63 0.20
C SER A 137 7.63 5.97 -0.51
N TYR A 138 6.51 6.69 -0.53
CA TYR A 138 5.33 6.42 -1.32
C TYR A 138 5.10 7.59 -2.28
N VAL A 139 4.81 7.32 -3.55
CA VAL A 139 4.48 8.34 -4.53
C VAL A 139 3.37 7.89 -5.47
N GLU A 140 2.44 8.81 -5.71
CA GLU A 140 1.46 8.78 -6.80
C GLU A 140 1.76 9.92 -7.75
N GLY A 141 1.90 9.61 -9.05
CA GLY A 141 1.95 10.58 -10.13
C GLY A 141 0.60 11.28 -10.27
N GLY A 142 -0.39 10.57 -10.81
CA GLY A 142 -1.79 10.99 -10.80
C GLY A 142 -2.37 11.04 -12.20
N GLU A 143 -2.88 12.18 -12.64
CA GLU A 143 -3.29 12.35 -14.04
C GLU A 143 -2.19 13.07 -14.83
N GLY A 144 -1.65 12.46 -15.89
CA GLY A 144 -0.64 13.09 -16.74
C GLY A 144 0.48 12.11 -17.10
N ASP A 145 1.39 12.49 -18.00
CA ASP A 145 2.53 11.65 -18.35
C ASP A 145 3.68 11.89 -17.35
N ASP A 146 3.73 11.10 -16.28
CA ASP A 146 4.60 11.34 -15.14
C ASP A 146 5.98 10.67 -15.26
N THR A 147 6.96 11.22 -14.55
CA THR A 147 8.28 10.59 -14.38
C THR A 147 8.64 10.48 -12.91
N LEU A 148 8.67 9.24 -12.39
CA LEU A 148 8.92 8.93 -10.99
C LEU A 148 10.25 8.18 -10.81
N ILE A 149 11.12 8.66 -9.92
CA ILE A 149 12.44 8.08 -9.66
C ILE A 149 12.57 7.73 -8.17
N GLY A 150 12.67 6.45 -7.86
CA GLY A 150 12.62 5.89 -6.51
C GLY A 150 13.83 6.14 -5.60
N GLY A 151 14.84 6.88 -6.05
CA GLY A 151 15.99 7.25 -5.22
C GLY A 151 16.84 6.04 -4.75
N THR A 152 17.39 6.12 -3.53
CA THR A 152 18.22 5.07 -2.93
C THR A 152 17.53 4.26 -1.82
N GLY A 153 16.43 4.79 -1.29
CA GLY A 153 15.61 4.15 -0.26
C GLY A 153 14.57 3.19 -0.86
N ASP A 154 13.81 2.53 0.01
CA ASP A 154 12.68 1.72 -0.44
C ASP A 154 11.60 2.63 -1.05
N ALA A 155 10.94 2.18 -2.11
CA ALA A 155 9.99 3.02 -2.86
C ALA A 155 8.76 2.23 -3.29
N VAL A 156 7.59 2.82 -3.09
CA VAL A 156 6.32 2.42 -3.70
C VAL A 156 5.91 3.54 -4.65
N MET A 157 5.72 3.24 -5.93
CA MET A 157 5.43 4.22 -6.97
C MET A 157 4.26 3.75 -7.82
N TYR A 158 3.24 4.59 -7.93
CA TYR A 158 2.11 4.44 -8.83
C TYR A 158 2.15 5.57 -9.86
N GLY A 159 2.20 5.24 -11.14
CA GLY A 159 2.02 6.21 -12.23
C GLY A 159 0.59 6.74 -12.26
N ASN A 160 -0.36 5.80 -12.24
CA ASN A 160 -1.82 6.01 -12.37
C ASN A 160 -2.19 6.28 -13.84
N ASN A 161 -2.80 7.41 -14.18
CA ASN A 161 -3.34 7.64 -15.51
C ASN A 161 -2.35 8.43 -16.37
N GLY A 162 -1.86 7.84 -17.46
CA GLY A 162 -0.97 8.53 -18.39
C GLY A 162 0.08 7.60 -18.96
N LYS A 163 1.04 8.14 -19.71
CA LYS A 163 2.19 7.38 -20.21
C LYS A 163 3.38 7.64 -19.32
N ASP A 164 3.50 6.82 -18.29
CA ASP A 164 4.37 7.08 -17.16
C ASP A 164 5.76 6.45 -17.33
N LYS A 165 6.73 7.02 -16.61
CA LYS A 165 8.10 6.53 -16.55
C LYS A 165 8.55 6.33 -15.12
N LEU A 166 8.62 5.07 -14.71
CA LEU A 166 8.99 4.72 -13.34
C LEU A 166 10.36 4.07 -13.31
N TYR A 167 11.25 4.62 -12.48
CA TYR A 167 12.60 4.11 -12.26
C TYR A 167 12.77 3.73 -10.80
N ALA A 168 12.95 2.45 -10.50
CA ALA A 168 13.18 1.98 -9.12
C ALA A 168 14.43 2.65 -8.48
N GLY A 169 15.41 3.03 -9.31
CA GLY A 169 16.62 3.73 -8.89
C GLY A 169 17.74 2.80 -8.41
N ALA A 170 18.87 3.41 -8.05
CA ALA A 170 20.01 2.70 -7.48
C ALA A 170 19.77 2.37 -5.99
N GLY A 171 20.65 1.59 -5.37
CA GLY A 171 20.58 1.39 -3.92
C GLY A 171 21.31 0.14 -3.44
N ALA A 172 21.09 -0.20 -2.17
CA ALA A 172 21.61 -1.43 -1.59
C ALA A 172 20.91 -2.66 -2.19
N THR A 173 21.55 -3.82 -2.11
CA THR A 173 20.94 -5.10 -2.53
C THR A 173 19.74 -5.51 -1.68
N THR A 174 19.51 -4.85 -0.55
CA THR A 174 18.36 -5.03 0.33
C THR A 174 17.20 -4.10 0.01
N LYS A 175 17.39 -3.13 -0.90
CA LYS A 175 16.34 -2.18 -1.32
C LYS A 175 15.15 -2.96 -1.87
N THR A 176 13.96 -2.53 -1.52
CA THR A 176 12.71 -3.03 -2.11
C THR A 176 12.02 -1.92 -2.88
N SER A 177 11.48 -2.25 -4.05
CA SER A 177 10.72 -1.30 -4.87
C SER A 177 9.46 -1.96 -5.41
N TYR A 178 8.36 -1.22 -5.41
CA TYR A 178 7.10 -1.59 -6.04
C TYR A 178 6.74 -0.50 -7.05
N LEU A 179 6.55 -0.88 -8.30
CA LEU A 179 6.24 0.00 -9.42
C LEU A 179 4.95 -0.49 -10.05
N ASP A 180 3.98 0.41 -10.18
CA ASP A 180 2.72 0.20 -10.88
C ASP A 180 2.58 1.30 -11.95
N GLY A 181 2.45 0.92 -13.22
CA GLY A 181 2.27 1.86 -14.32
C GLY A 181 0.89 2.48 -14.23
N GLY A 182 -0.14 1.64 -14.29
CA GLY A 182 -1.53 2.04 -14.17
C GLY A 182 -2.21 1.98 -15.54
N ASP A 183 -2.91 3.04 -15.93
CA ASP A 183 -3.58 3.18 -17.21
C ASP A 183 -2.70 3.93 -18.21
N GLY A 184 -2.17 3.25 -19.22
CA GLY A 184 -1.45 3.85 -20.34
C GLY A 184 -0.33 2.97 -20.88
N ASP A 185 0.44 3.50 -21.83
CA ASP A 185 1.59 2.75 -22.38
C ASP A 185 2.86 3.17 -21.62
N ASP A 186 3.23 2.41 -20.59
CA ASP A 186 4.19 2.86 -19.58
C ASP A 186 5.62 2.33 -19.81
N GLU A 187 6.62 2.99 -19.23
CA GLU A 187 8.00 2.52 -19.19
C GLU A 187 8.49 2.30 -17.74
N LEU A 188 8.62 1.04 -17.32
CA LEU A 188 9.00 0.67 -15.95
C LEU A 188 10.38 0.01 -15.93
N TYR A 189 11.29 0.58 -15.13
CA TYR A 189 12.68 0.15 -15.01
C TYR A 189 12.99 -0.31 -13.60
N ALA A 190 13.22 -1.61 -13.44
CA ALA A 190 13.73 -2.17 -12.19
C ALA A 190 15.15 -1.66 -11.89
N GLY A 191 15.50 -1.74 -10.60
CA GLY A 191 16.73 -1.18 -10.06
C GLY A 191 17.49 -2.18 -9.21
N ASN A 192 18.31 -1.67 -8.29
CA ASN A 192 19.02 -2.53 -7.35
C ASN A 192 18.07 -3.18 -6.34
N GLY A 193 18.42 -4.40 -5.90
CA GLY A 193 17.67 -5.11 -4.87
C GLY A 193 16.49 -5.90 -5.42
N HIS A 194 15.38 -5.92 -4.70
CA HIS A 194 14.15 -6.63 -5.10
C HIS A 194 13.12 -5.64 -5.65
N THR A 195 12.70 -5.81 -6.90
CA THR A 195 11.68 -4.98 -7.53
C THR A 195 10.47 -5.83 -7.93
N VAL A 196 9.27 -5.34 -7.61
CA VAL A 196 8.01 -5.82 -8.22
C VAL A 196 7.54 -4.75 -9.20
N ILE A 197 7.21 -5.17 -10.41
CA ILE A 197 6.69 -4.34 -11.50
C ILE A 197 5.32 -4.87 -11.88
N ASN A 198 4.34 -3.98 -11.98
CA ASN A 198 3.07 -4.17 -12.66
C ASN A 198 2.99 -3.18 -13.82
N GLY A 199 2.83 -3.66 -15.06
CA GLY A 199 2.63 -2.78 -16.22
C GLY A 199 1.30 -2.06 -16.09
N GLY A 200 0.22 -2.83 -16.04
CA GLY A 200 -1.12 -2.29 -15.83
C GLY A 200 -1.99 -2.51 -17.07
N LEU A 201 -2.66 -1.47 -17.54
CA LEU A 201 -3.43 -1.46 -18.78
C LEU A 201 -2.67 -0.69 -19.85
N GLY A 202 -2.39 -1.31 -20.98
CA GLY A 202 -1.76 -0.66 -22.13
C GLY A 202 -0.61 -1.48 -22.68
N ASP A 203 0.09 -0.97 -23.69
CA ASP A 203 1.22 -1.69 -24.29
C ASP A 203 2.53 -1.27 -23.61
N ASP A 204 2.94 -1.99 -22.57
CA ASP A 204 3.98 -1.55 -21.65
C ASP A 204 5.40 -1.97 -22.03
N GLN A 205 6.37 -1.23 -21.52
CA GLN A 205 7.80 -1.51 -21.63
C GLN A 205 8.44 -1.74 -20.27
N LEU A 206 8.76 -3.00 -19.98
CA LEU A 206 9.17 -3.44 -18.65
C LEU A 206 10.62 -3.96 -18.68
N VAL A 207 11.51 -3.34 -17.91
CA VAL A 207 12.94 -3.68 -17.91
C VAL A 207 13.35 -4.25 -16.55
N ALA A 208 13.77 -5.52 -16.55
CA ALA A 208 14.22 -6.21 -15.35
C ALA A 208 15.67 -5.85 -14.98
N HIS A 209 15.96 -5.87 -13.68
CA HIS A 209 17.28 -5.68 -13.09
C HIS A 209 17.38 -6.41 -11.73
N ASP A 210 18.54 -6.98 -11.42
CA ASP A 210 18.78 -7.80 -10.21
C ASP A 210 17.68 -8.87 -9.99
N ASN A 211 16.96 -8.82 -8.87
CA ASN A 211 15.84 -9.71 -8.52
C ASN A 211 14.53 -8.98 -8.85
N THR A 212 13.94 -9.28 -10.00
CA THR A 212 12.68 -8.66 -10.45
C THR A 212 11.56 -9.69 -10.52
N THR A 213 10.38 -9.31 -10.07
CA THR A 213 9.12 -9.95 -10.45
C THR A 213 8.30 -8.99 -11.29
N ILE A 214 7.79 -9.45 -12.44
CA ILE A 214 7.06 -8.64 -13.42
C ILE A 214 5.70 -9.28 -13.64
N TYR A 215 4.64 -8.48 -13.48
CA TYR A 215 3.29 -8.71 -13.97
C TYR A 215 3.11 -7.79 -15.16
N THR A 216 2.87 -8.34 -16.35
CA THR A 216 2.79 -7.50 -17.56
C THR A 216 1.50 -6.72 -17.60
N GLY A 217 0.38 -7.33 -17.19
CA GLY A 217 -0.92 -6.68 -17.22
C GLY A 217 -1.68 -7.00 -18.49
N LYS A 218 -2.58 -6.11 -18.90
CA LYS A 218 -3.38 -6.23 -20.13
C LYS A 218 -2.77 -5.35 -21.21
N GLY A 219 -2.69 -5.89 -22.42
CA GLY A 219 -2.11 -5.20 -23.57
C GLY A 219 -1.09 -6.10 -24.27
N PHE A 220 -0.25 -5.50 -25.13
CA PHE A 220 0.84 -6.17 -25.83
C PHE A 220 2.19 -5.70 -25.29
N ASP A 221 2.64 -6.36 -24.23
CA ASP A 221 3.77 -5.84 -23.45
C ASP A 221 5.12 -6.30 -24.02
N THR A 222 6.16 -5.52 -23.75
CA THR A 222 7.54 -5.92 -24.03
C THR A 222 8.36 -5.95 -22.75
N VAL A 223 8.93 -7.12 -22.46
CA VAL A 223 9.80 -7.33 -21.30
C VAL A 223 11.25 -7.52 -21.72
N TRP A 224 12.18 -6.74 -21.17
CA TRP A 224 13.62 -6.95 -21.31
C TRP A 224 14.21 -7.53 -20.01
N ALA A 225 14.58 -8.81 -20.03
CA ALA A 225 15.16 -9.53 -18.89
C ALA A 225 16.58 -10.06 -19.18
N ASN A 226 17.39 -9.25 -19.85
CA ASN A 226 18.74 -9.63 -20.25
C ASN A 226 19.62 -9.89 -19.03
N ARG A 227 20.07 -11.15 -18.86
CA ARG A 227 21.03 -11.59 -17.81
C ARG A 227 20.48 -11.58 -16.38
N THR A 228 19.16 -11.45 -16.21
CA THR A 228 18.49 -11.58 -14.91
C THR A 228 17.73 -12.91 -14.85
N LYS A 229 17.54 -13.41 -13.62
CA LYS A 229 16.61 -14.51 -13.33
C LYS A 229 15.31 -13.91 -12.78
N ALA A 230 14.58 -13.22 -13.65
CA ALA A 230 13.32 -12.60 -13.27
C ALA A 230 12.22 -13.66 -13.11
N ARG A 231 11.19 -13.33 -12.34
CA ARG A 231 9.87 -14.01 -12.39
C ARG A 231 8.98 -13.17 -13.29
N ILE A 232 8.40 -13.76 -14.32
CA ILE A 232 7.62 -13.03 -15.32
C ILE A 232 6.26 -13.70 -15.45
N TYR A 233 5.20 -12.96 -15.13
CA TYR A 233 3.81 -13.32 -15.33
C TYR A 233 3.32 -12.51 -16.53
N ALA A 234 3.24 -13.17 -17.69
CA ALA A 234 3.02 -12.52 -18.98
C ALA A 234 1.88 -13.19 -19.75
N GLN A 235 1.19 -12.42 -20.60
CA GLN A 235 0.28 -12.97 -21.59
C GLN A 235 1.05 -13.73 -22.68
N SER A 236 0.34 -14.53 -23.46
CA SER A 236 0.98 -15.32 -24.53
C SER A 236 1.41 -14.47 -25.73
N GLU A 237 0.81 -13.29 -25.86
CA GLU A 237 1.01 -12.31 -26.90
C GLU A 237 2.19 -11.36 -26.61
N ASP A 238 2.68 -11.34 -25.37
CA ASP A 238 3.75 -10.46 -24.93
C ASP A 238 5.10 -10.84 -25.53
N ARG A 239 5.93 -9.82 -25.73
CA ARG A 239 7.27 -9.96 -26.28
C ARG A 239 8.31 -10.02 -25.19
N LEU A 240 8.85 -11.22 -24.96
CA LEU A 240 9.93 -11.43 -23.99
C LEU A 240 11.31 -11.40 -24.67
N VAL A 241 12.15 -10.45 -24.30
CA VAL A 241 13.52 -10.25 -24.83
C VAL A 241 14.54 -10.62 -23.77
N GLY A 242 15.39 -11.60 -24.08
CA GLY A 242 16.48 -12.01 -23.19
C GLY A 242 16.06 -12.83 -21.97
N ALA A 243 14.77 -13.20 -21.86
CA ALA A 243 14.18 -13.90 -20.73
C ALA A 243 14.51 -15.41 -20.62
N GLY A 244 15.46 -15.93 -21.40
CA GLY A 244 15.76 -17.38 -21.44
C GLY A 244 16.30 -17.99 -20.14
N GLN A 245 16.64 -17.17 -19.14
CA GLN A 245 17.04 -17.59 -17.79
C GLN A 245 16.01 -17.24 -16.71
N SER A 246 14.90 -16.61 -17.10
CA SER A 246 13.82 -16.18 -16.22
C SER A 246 12.76 -17.26 -16.10
N ASP A 247 12.10 -17.32 -14.95
CA ASP A 247 10.94 -18.18 -14.72
C ASP A 247 9.70 -17.46 -15.28
N THR A 248 9.18 -17.94 -16.40
CA THR A 248 8.02 -17.34 -17.08
C THR A 248 6.76 -18.17 -16.88
N THR A 249 5.69 -17.53 -16.43
CA THR A 249 4.36 -18.10 -16.30
C THR A 249 3.43 -17.38 -17.26
N VAL A 250 2.73 -18.13 -18.11
CA VAL A 250 1.70 -17.57 -18.97
C VAL A 250 0.45 -17.31 -18.13
N VAL A 251 -0.05 -16.08 -18.15
CA VAL A 251 -1.28 -15.66 -17.48
C VAL A 251 -2.29 -15.22 -18.53
N THR A 252 -3.51 -15.76 -18.46
CA THR A 252 -4.60 -15.35 -19.35
C THR A 252 -5.34 -14.17 -18.73
N PRO A 253 -5.69 -13.12 -19.49
CA PRO A 253 -6.51 -12.02 -18.98
C PRO A 253 -7.79 -12.52 -18.31
N SER A 254 -8.16 -11.85 -17.22
CA SER A 254 -9.30 -12.24 -16.38
C SER A 254 -10.13 -11.02 -16.00
N ASP A 255 -11.44 -11.24 -15.86
CA ASP A 255 -12.40 -10.28 -15.28
C ASP A 255 -12.79 -10.66 -13.84
N ALA A 256 -11.97 -11.50 -13.17
CA ALA A 256 -12.23 -11.90 -11.79
C ALA A 256 -12.29 -10.67 -10.85
N GLY A 257 -13.13 -10.77 -9.83
CA GLY A 257 -13.30 -9.76 -8.79
C GLY A 257 -14.29 -8.65 -9.14
N ARG A 258 -14.84 -8.64 -10.36
CA ARG A 258 -15.82 -7.62 -10.81
C ARG A 258 -17.16 -7.70 -10.07
N LYS A 259 -17.46 -8.81 -9.39
CA LYS A 259 -18.67 -9.01 -8.58
C LYS A 259 -18.37 -8.98 -7.08
N ALA A 260 -17.12 -9.23 -6.71
CA ALA A 260 -16.65 -9.37 -5.35
C ALA A 260 -16.76 -8.06 -4.53
N PHE A 261 -16.61 -6.90 -5.17
CA PHE A 261 -16.36 -5.65 -4.45
C PHE A 261 -17.27 -4.48 -4.81
N SER A 262 -17.47 -3.60 -3.82
CA SER A 262 -17.97 -2.23 -3.98
C SER A 262 -16.96 -1.29 -3.35
N VAL A 263 -16.37 -0.37 -4.14
CA VAL A 263 -15.32 0.54 -3.67
C VAL A 263 -15.91 1.91 -3.30
N VAL A 264 -15.61 2.40 -2.11
CA VAL A 264 -16.11 3.66 -1.55
C VAL A 264 -14.94 4.52 -1.08
N GLY A 265 -14.83 5.73 -1.63
CA GLY A 265 -13.76 6.69 -1.31
C GLY A 265 -13.69 7.80 -2.34
N THR A 266 -12.59 8.54 -2.30
CA THR A 266 -12.22 9.52 -3.33
C THR A 266 -12.02 8.86 -4.70
N ASP A 267 -12.05 9.63 -5.78
CA ASP A 267 -11.88 9.06 -7.12
C ASP A 267 -10.45 8.56 -7.35
N SER A 268 -9.45 9.24 -6.80
CA SER A 268 -8.06 8.76 -6.80
C SER A 268 -7.90 7.47 -6.00
N PHE A 269 -8.60 7.32 -4.86
CA PHE A 269 -8.63 6.05 -4.13
C PHE A 269 -9.25 4.92 -4.95
N LYS A 270 -10.39 5.17 -5.63
CA LYS A 270 -11.02 4.15 -6.48
C LYS A 270 -10.13 3.72 -7.63
N GLN A 271 -9.43 4.66 -8.27
CA GLN A 271 -8.45 4.35 -9.32
C GLN A 271 -7.36 3.43 -8.77
N ARG A 272 -6.71 3.79 -7.66
CA ARG A 272 -5.66 2.96 -7.06
C ARG A 272 -6.11 1.56 -6.67
N VAL A 273 -7.31 1.44 -6.10
CA VAL A 273 -7.89 0.12 -5.80
C VAL A 273 -8.10 -0.68 -7.08
N GLU A 274 -8.49 -0.03 -8.18
CA GLU A 274 -8.62 -0.69 -9.46
C GLU A 274 -7.26 -1.14 -10.03
N ASP A 275 -6.21 -0.33 -9.92
CA ASP A 275 -4.84 -0.68 -10.33
C ASP A 275 -4.34 -1.92 -9.56
N ASP A 276 -4.50 -1.92 -8.23
CA ASP A 276 -4.17 -3.07 -7.38
C ASP A 276 -4.99 -4.32 -7.77
N LEU A 277 -6.27 -4.16 -8.13
CA LEU A 277 -7.11 -5.27 -8.60
C LEU A 277 -6.69 -5.76 -9.99
N GLU A 278 -6.23 -4.90 -10.90
CA GLU A 278 -5.67 -5.30 -12.19
C GLU A 278 -4.35 -6.05 -12.03
N LEU A 279 -3.48 -5.67 -11.08
CA LEU A 279 -2.32 -6.50 -10.71
C LEU A 279 -2.77 -7.90 -10.29
N LEU A 280 -3.78 -8.00 -9.41
CA LEU A 280 -4.30 -9.31 -9.00
C LEU A 280 -4.91 -10.09 -10.17
N ARG A 281 -5.47 -9.43 -11.18
CA ARG A 281 -5.92 -10.09 -12.42
C ARG A 281 -4.76 -10.52 -13.30
N ALA A 282 -3.58 -9.93 -13.20
CA ALA A 282 -2.34 -10.38 -13.83
C ALA A 282 -1.58 -11.45 -13.00
N SER A 283 -2.03 -11.73 -11.77
CA SER A 283 -1.45 -12.71 -10.85
C SER A 283 -2.21 -14.04 -10.85
N PRO A 284 -1.56 -15.21 -10.99
CA PRO A 284 -2.22 -16.51 -10.82
C PRO A 284 -2.90 -16.68 -9.44
N SER A 285 -2.21 -16.27 -8.37
CA SER A 285 -2.77 -16.28 -7.01
C SER A 285 -3.91 -15.28 -6.87
N GLY A 286 -3.71 -14.07 -7.38
CA GLY A 286 -4.69 -12.99 -7.46
C GLY A 286 -5.99 -13.42 -8.13
N GLN A 287 -5.92 -13.97 -9.34
CA GLN A 287 -7.09 -14.46 -10.07
C GLN A 287 -7.90 -15.45 -9.25
N LYS A 288 -7.24 -16.40 -8.57
CA LYS A 288 -7.92 -17.40 -7.75
C LYS A 288 -8.59 -16.79 -6.52
N MET A 289 -7.93 -15.86 -5.83
CA MET A 289 -8.55 -15.10 -4.74
C MET A 289 -9.79 -14.35 -5.23
N LEU A 290 -9.66 -13.60 -6.32
CA LEU A 290 -10.73 -12.80 -6.89
C LEU A 290 -11.92 -13.66 -7.37
N GLU A 291 -11.66 -14.81 -8.00
CA GLU A 291 -12.68 -15.78 -8.41
C GLU A 291 -13.46 -16.34 -7.21
N GLU A 292 -12.77 -16.67 -6.12
CA GLU A 292 -13.42 -17.19 -4.91
C GLU A 292 -14.26 -16.11 -4.22
N LEU A 293 -13.81 -14.85 -4.23
CA LEU A 293 -14.57 -13.74 -3.69
C LEU A 293 -15.78 -13.37 -4.56
N ASP A 294 -15.69 -13.51 -5.89
CA ASP A 294 -16.85 -13.39 -6.79
C ASP A 294 -17.92 -14.44 -6.44
N LYS A 295 -17.52 -15.71 -6.30
CA LYS A 295 -18.43 -16.80 -5.90
C LYS A 295 -19.06 -16.52 -4.53
N ALA A 296 -18.27 -16.01 -3.58
CA ALA A 296 -18.76 -15.68 -2.26
C ALA A 296 -19.79 -14.54 -2.30
N ALA A 297 -19.52 -13.48 -3.07
CA ALA A 297 -20.43 -12.35 -3.23
C ALA A 297 -21.77 -12.77 -3.87
N GLU A 298 -21.73 -13.59 -4.93
CA GLU A 298 -22.93 -14.13 -5.57
C GLU A 298 -23.74 -15.01 -4.61
N ARG A 299 -23.06 -15.90 -3.88
CA ARG A 299 -23.69 -16.81 -2.92
C ARG A 299 -24.31 -16.07 -1.74
N ASN A 300 -23.65 -15.04 -1.24
CA ASN A 300 -24.12 -14.26 -0.09
C ASN A 300 -25.10 -13.15 -0.50
N GLY A 301 -25.19 -12.84 -1.81
CA GLY A 301 -26.07 -11.81 -2.35
C GLY A 301 -25.58 -10.39 -2.11
N ALA A 302 -24.30 -10.21 -1.74
CA ALA A 302 -23.71 -8.92 -1.44
C ALA A 302 -22.19 -8.93 -1.69
N PRO A 303 -21.64 -7.85 -2.29
CA PRO A 303 -20.20 -7.67 -2.40
C PRO A 303 -19.58 -7.28 -1.05
N ILE A 304 -18.26 -7.46 -0.93
CA ILE A 304 -17.44 -6.88 0.13
C ILE A 304 -17.26 -5.38 -0.17
N THR A 305 -17.38 -4.53 0.84
CA THR A 305 -17.08 -3.10 0.68
C THR A 305 -15.59 -2.87 0.89
N ILE A 306 -14.92 -2.21 -0.06
CA ILE A 306 -13.58 -1.67 0.12
C ILE A 306 -13.74 -0.17 0.40
N GLU A 307 -13.18 0.32 1.49
CA GLU A 307 -13.35 1.71 1.92
C GLU A 307 -12.02 2.37 2.25
N GLU A 308 -11.88 3.61 1.81
CA GLU A 308 -10.74 4.47 2.15
C GLU A 308 -10.74 4.77 3.66
N ASP A 309 -9.61 4.52 4.33
CA ASP A 309 -9.42 4.79 5.75
C ASP A 309 -7.93 5.07 6.03
N GLU A 310 -7.55 5.33 7.28
CA GLU A 310 -6.15 5.57 7.65
C GLU A 310 -5.30 4.29 7.68
N GLY A 311 -5.91 3.10 7.60
CA GLY A 311 -5.19 1.83 7.68
C GLY A 311 -5.91 0.63 7.08
N ASN A 312 -5.25 -0.51 7.17
CA ASN A 312 -5.67 -1.77 6.55
C ASN A 312 -6.32 -2.68 7.59
N ALA A 313 -7.56 -3.11 7.36
CA ALA A 313 -8.24 -4.07 8.22
C ALA A 313 -9.51 -4.65 7.58
N TYR A 314 -9.76 -5.93 7.79
CA TYR A 314 -11.06 -6.54 7.56
C TYR A 314 -11.97 -6.43 8.79
N LYS A 315 -13.25 -6.16 8.53
CA LYS A 315 -14.33 -6.06 9.53
C LYS A 315 -15.47 -6.99 9.10
N PHE A 316 -15.76 -7.99 9.92
CA PHE A 316 -16.93 -8.84 9.74
C PHE A 316 -18.21 -8.03 9.96
N GLY A 317 -19.15 -8.14 9.04
CA GLY A 317 -20.48 -7.55 9.15
C GLY A 317 -21.52 -8.50 8.58
N SER A 318 -22.67 -8.59 9.25
CA SER A 318 -23.83 -9.29 8.70
C SER A 318 -25.15 -8.61 9.04
N SER A 319 -26.12 -8.76 8.15
CA SER A 319 -27.49 -8.27 8.32
C SER A 319 -28.16 -8.84 9.57
N GLU A 320 -27.81 -10.06 10.00
CA GLU A 320 -28.28 -10.65 11.25
C GLU A 320 -27.64 -10.00 12.48
N LEU A 321 -26.33 -9.70 12.45
CA LEU A 321 -25.68 -8.97 13.54
C LEU A 321 -26.26 -7.56 13.71
N GLN A 322 -26.59 -6.88 12.61
CA GLN A 322 -27.17 -5.54 12.65
C GLN A 322 -28.55 -5.48 13.33
N LYS A 323 -29.27 -6.60 13.44
CA LYS A 323 -30.57 -6.65 14.14
C LYS A 323 -30.42 -6.63 15.66
N LEU A 324 -29.22 -6.93 16.17
CA LEU A 324 -28.92 -6.95 17.61
C LEU A 324 -28.67 -5.54 18.14
N SER A 325 -28.95 -5.33 19.43
CA SER A 325 -28.61 -4.08 20.10
C SER A 325 -27.09 -3.89 20.21
N PRO A 326 -26.59 -2.64 20.37
CA PRO A 326 -25.15 -2.40 20.58
C PRO A 326 -24.57 -3.18 21.76
N GLU A 327 -25.34 -3.34 22.85
CA GLU A 327 -24.93 -4.11 24.02
C GLU A 327 -24.82 -5.60 23.69
N GLU A 328 -25.77 -6.14 22.93
CA GLU A 328 -25.74 -7.54 22.48
C GLU A 328 -24.55 -7.79 21.57
N GLN A 329 -24.29 -6.92 20.58
CA GLN A 329 -23.14 -7.03 19.68
C GLN A 329 -21.81 -6.98 20.43
N SER A 330 -21.71 -6.10 21.43
CA SER A 330 -20.49 -5.94 22.25
C SER A 330 -20.21 -7.14 23.14
N ALA A 331 -21.23 -7.94 23.46
CA ALA A 331 -21.08 -9.16 24.26
C ALA A 331 -20.64 -10.39 23.45
N ILE A 332 -20.61 -10.30 22.10
CA ILE A 332 -20.21 -11.38 21.21
C ILE A 332 -18.68 -11.42 21.09
N SER A 333 -18.06 -12.53 21.49
CA SER A 333 -16.63 -12.75 21.32
C SER A 333 -16.24 -12.80 19.84
N GLN A 334 -14.97 -12.57 19.52
CA GLN A 334 -14.53 -12.50 18.12
C GLN A 334 -14.65 -13.85 17.39
N ASP A 335 -14.40 -14.94 18.11
CA ASP A 335 -14.49 -16.33 17.65
C ASP A 335 -15.93 -16.89 17.64
N ASP A 336 -16.94 -16.08 17.99
CA ASP A 336 -18.33 -16.53 18.00
C ASP A 336 -18.81 -16.85 16.57
N PRO A 337 -19.58 -17.93 16.36
CA PRO A 337 -20.14 -18.27 15.05
C PRO A 337 -20.96 -17.17 14.41
N ARG A 338 -21.59 -16.28 15.19
CA ARG A 338 -22.34 -15.13 14.66
C ARG A 338 -21.43 -14.10 13.98
N LYS A 339 -20.11 -14.13 14.25
CA LYS A 339 -19.06 -13.34 13.60
C LYS A 339 -18.21 -14.16 12.61
N GLY A 340 -18.70 -15.33 12.21
CA GLY A 340 -18.03 -16.17 11.21
C GLY A 340 -16.96 -17.11 11.76
N GLY A 341 -16.82 -17.21 13.09
CA GLY A 341 -15.98 -18.21 13.74
C GLY A 341 -16.49 -19.63 13.52
N MET A 342 -15.58 -20.56 13.24
CA MET A 342 -15.90 -21.97 13.13
C MET A 342 -15.94 -22.66 14.49
N ILE A 343 -16.91 -23.57 14.69
CA ILE A 343 -16.96 -24.44 15.87
C ILE A 343 -17.13 -25.89 15.40
N ASP A 344 -16.26 -26.78 15.89
CA ASP A 344 -16.34 -28.23 15.67
C ASP A 344 -16.48 -28.63 14.17
N GLY A 345 -15.77 -27.92 13.28
CA GLY A 345 -15.80 -28.16 11.83
C GLY A 345 -17.06 -27.65 11.14
N VAL A 346 -17.91 -26.87 11.82
CA VAL A 346 -19.10 -26.23 11.26
C VAL A 346 -18.80 -24.76 10.98
N PRO A 347 -18.93 -24.31 9.71
CA PRO A 347 -18.83 -22.90 9.37
C PRO A 347 -19.84 -22.04 10.14
N GLY A 348 -19.39 -20.86 10.56
CA GLY A 348 -20.22 -19.83 11.19
C GLY A 348 -21.10 -19.07 10.19
N ALA A 349 -21.61 -17.94 10.65
CA ALA A 349 -22.35 -16.99 9.85
C ALA A 349 -21.45 -16.42 8.74
N ARG A 350 -22.03 -16.23 7.55
CA ARG A 350 -21.34 -15.59 6.43
C ARG A 350 -21.54 -14.09 6.49
N ALA A 351 -20.50 -13.35 6.15
CA ALA A 351 -20.61 -11.91 5.97
C ALA A 351 -21.38 -11.59 4.68
N ASP A 352 -22.47 -10.85 4.79
CA ASP A 352 -23.18 -10.17 3.69
C ASP A 352 -22.99 -8.64 3.76
N GLN A 353 -22.17 -8.17 4.71
CA GLN A 353 -21.79 -6.77 4.90
C GLN A 353 -20.31 -6.66 5.34
N GLY A 354 -19.45 -7.55 4.82
CA GLY A 354 -18.02 -7.52 5.08
C GLY A 354 -17.39 -6.23 4.54
N LYS A 355 -16.45 -5.66 5.27
CA LYS A 355 -15.75 -4.43 4.91
C LYS A 355 -14.24 -4.60 5.03
N VAL A 356 -13.49 -4.16 4.03
CA VAL A 356 -12.03 -3.98 4.05
C VAL A 356 -11.76 -2.48 4.07
N THR A 357 -11.08 -1.99 5.10
CA THR A 357 -10.47 -0.66 5.06
C THR A 357 -9.11 -0.75 4.41
N TYR A 358 -8.76 0.20 3.55
CA TYR A 358 -7.52 0.14 2.78
C TYR A 358 -6.84 1.51 2.69
N ASN A 359 -5.54 1.53 2.98
CA ASN A 359 -4.63 2.66 2.79
C ASN A 359 -3.34 2.17 2.13
N PRO A 360 -3.16 2.41 0.82
CA PRO A 360 -1.97 1.98 0.10
C PRO A 360 -0.69 2.73 0.54
N ALA A 361 -0.82 3.94 1.12
CA ALA A 361 0.31 4.71 1.61
C ALA A 361 0.95 4.14 2.89
N VAL A 362 0.30 3.18 3.56
CA VAL A 362 0.90 2.47 4.70
C VAL A 362 1.96 1.51 4.20
N THR A 363 3.19 1.98 4.02
CA THR A 363 4.29 1.19 3.44
C THR A 363 5.19 0.53 4.48
N MET A 364 5.06 0.86 5.77
CA MET A 364 5.92 0.33 6.84
C MET A 364 5.16 -0.52 7.87
N THR A 365 5.74 -1.66 8.25
CA THR A 365 5.31 -2.48 9.39
C THR A 365 6.51 -2.81 10.29
N PRO A 366 6.32 -3.33 11.52
CA PRO A 366 7.42 -3.86 12.33
C PRO A 366 8.26 -4.95 11.62
N ALA A 367 7.72 -5.59 10.59
CA ALA A 367 8.39 -6.60 9.76
C ALA A 367 9.16 -6.00 8.56
N GLY A 368 9.15 -4.68 8.38
CA GLY A 368 9.82 -3.96 7.30
C GLY A 368 8.84 -3.31 6.31
N THR A 369 9.38 -2.79 5.20
CA THR A 369 8.61 -2.22 4.11
C THR A 369 7.75 -3.30 3.45
N VAL A 370 6.47 -3.01 3.28
CA VAL A 370 5.49 -3.93 2.70
C VAL A 370 4.95 -3.35 1.39
N SER A 371 4.78 -4.22 0.40
CA SER A 371 3.98 -3.91 -0.79
C SER A 371 2.54 -3.60 -0.33
N PRO A 372 1.92 -2.49 -0.77
CA PRO A 372 0.51 -2.22 -0.50
C PRO A 372 -0.38 -3.41 -0.87
N ILE A 373 -0.14 -3.99 -2.04
CA ILE A 373 -0.85 -5.15 -2.53
C ILE A 373 -0.75 -6.40 -1.64
N VAL A 374 0.36 -6.60 -0.93
CA VAL A 374 0.50 -7.74 0.00
C VAL A 374 -0.37 -7.55 1.23
N GLN A 375 -0.51 -6.30 1.72
CA GLN A 375 -1.44 -5.98 2.80
C GLN A 375 -2.88 -6.09 2.31
N PHE A 376 -3.17 -5.59 1.12
CA PHE A 376 -4.51 -5.73 0.56
C PHE A 376 -4.91 -7.20 0.43
N TYR A 377 -4.05 -8.04 -0.14
CA TYR A 377 -4.29 -9.48 -0.27
C TYR A 377 -4.43 -10.21 1.08
N HIS A 378 -3.72 -9.72 2.11
CA HIS A 378 -3.91 -10.19 3.47
C HIS A 378 -5.34 -9.92 3.96
N GLU A 379 -5.83 -8.69 3.81
CA GLU A 379 -7.22 -8.35 4.18
C GLU A 379 -8.25 -9.08 3.31
N LEU A 380 -7.94 -9.36 2.04
CA LEU A 380 -8.78 -10.21 1.18
C LEU A 380 -8.85 -11.65 1.69
N SER A 381 -7.77 -12.16 2.31
CA SER A 381 -7.76 -13.49 2.93
C SER A 381 -8.71 -13.54 4.13
N HIS A 382 -8.74 -12.49 4.95
CA HIS A 382 -9.74 -12.34 6.02
C HIS A 382 -11.15 -12.17 5.47
N ALA A 383 -11.31 -11.39 4.40
CA ALA A 383 -12.60 -11.18 3.76
C ALA A 383 -13.17 -12.49 3.20
N TRP A 384 -12.32 -13.34 2.61
CA TRP A 384 -12.69 -14.68 2.19
C TRP A 384 -13.14 -15.54 3.39
N ASN A 385 -12.42 -15.50 4.51
CA ASN A 385 -12.82 -16.23 5.73
C ASN A 385 -14.21 -15.80 6.20
N GLY A 386 -14.44 -14.49 6.35
CA GLY A 386 -15.71 -13.96 6.79
C GLY A 386 -16.85 -14.23 5.81
N ALA A 387 -16.61 -14.14 4.49
CA ALA A 387 -17.61 -14.43 3.48
C ALA A 387 -18.00 -15.92 3.42
N ASN A 388 -17.12 -16.81 3.88
CA ASN A 388 -17.39 -18.25 3.97
C ASN A 388 -17.86 -18.69 5.37
N GLY A 389 -17.70 -17.86 6.40
CA GLY A 389 -17.91 -18.23 7.80
C GLY A 389 -16.87 -19.23 8.29
N THR A 390 -15.65 -19.13 7.76
CA THR A 390 -14.58 -20.12 7.96
C THR A 390 -13.40 -19.57 8.74
N THR A 391 -13.63 -18.61 9.63
CA THR A 391 -12.58 -18.08 10.50
C THR A 391 -12.16 -19.17 11.50
N LEU A 392 -10.89 -19.52 11.49
CA LEU A 392 -10.22 -20.50 12.34
C LEU A 392 -9.07 -19.80 13.07
N ASP A 393 -9.38 -19.29 14.26
CA ASP A 393 -8.39 -18.61 15.09
C ASP A 393 -7.33 -19.60 15.60
N GLY A 394 -6.06 -19.24 15.46
CA GLY A 394 -5.00 -19.87 16.22
C GLY A 394 -4.75 -19.15 17.55
N THR A 395 -3.67 -19.51 18.23
CA THR A 395 -3.24 -18.83 19.46
C THR A 395 -1.87 -18.19 19.31
N THR A 396 -1.69 -16.95 19.77
CA THR A 396 -0.39 -16.30 19.97
C THR A 396 -0.33 -15.70 21.37
N ASP A 397 0.71 -16.06 22.14
CA ASP A 397 0.87 -15.65 23.54
C ASP A 397 -0.38 -15.85 24.43
N GLY A 398 -1.15 -16.91 24.14
CA GLY A 398 -2.36 -17.28 24.88
C GLY A 398 -3.62 -16.50 24.48
N GLN A 399 -3.57 -15.71 23.41
CA GLN A 399 -4.72 -14.97 22.85
C GLN A 399 -5.07 -15.49 21.46
N ALA A 400 -6.36 -15.47 21.13
CA ALA A 400 -6.86 -15.83 19.81
C ALA A 400 -6.24 -14.93 18.73
N ASN A 401 -5.83 -15.54 17.62
CA ASN A 401 -5.11 -14.88 16.54
C ASN A 401 -5.56 -15.44 15.17
N ALA A 402 -6.51 -14.74 14.55
CA ALA A 402 -7.00 -15.01 13.19
C ALA A 402 -5.93 -14.77 12.11
N GLU A 403 -4.90 -13.99 12.42
CA GLU A 403 -3.88 -13.56 11.46
C GLU A 403 -3.04 -14.72 10.98
N LEU A 404 -2.82 -15.72 11.83
CA LEU A 404 -2.10 -16.94 11.45
C LEU A 404 -2.76 -17.62 10.25
N GLN A 405 -4.10 -17.74 10.26
CA GLN A 405 -4.85 -18.34 9.15
C GLN A 405 -4.69 -17.55 7.85
N ALA A 406 -4.87 -16.22 7.90
CA ALA A 406 -4.76 -15.34 6.72
C ALA A 406 -3.34 -15.30 6.16
N VAL A 407 -2.32 -15.34 7.02
CA VAL A 407 -0.93 -15.40 6.58
C VAL A 407 -0.59 -16.73 5.93
N GLY A 408 -1.25 -17.82 6.34
CA GLY A 408 -0.87 -19.19 5.99
C GLY A 408 0.16 -19.78 6.96
N LEU A 409 0.10 -19.37 8.23
CA LEU A 409 0.88 -19.95 9.33
C LEU A 409 0.03 -21.00 10.07
N PRO A 410 0.59 -22.18 10.41
CA PRO A 410 -0.16 -23.21 11.12
C PRO A 410 -0.84 -22.67 12.39
N THR A 411 -2.13 -22.93 12.53
CA THR A 411 -2.89 -22.68 13.77
C THR A 411 -2.96 -23.95 14.62
N ASP A 412 -3.31 -23.79 15.90
CA ASP A 412 -3.66 -24.86 16.83
C ASP A 412 -5.14 -25.26 16.76
N ALA A 413 -5.92 -24.67 15.85
CA ALA A 413 -7.29 -25.08 15.57
C ALA A 413 -7.34 -26.45 14.84
N PRO A 414 -8.41 -27.25 15.04
CA PRO A 414 -8.62 -28.47 14.28
C PRO A 414 -8.65 -28.19 12.76
N PRO A 415 -7.92 -28.96 11.93
CA PRO A 415 -7.93 -28.79 10.48
C PRO A 415 -9.33 -28.95 9.87
N PHE A 416 -9.61 -28.17 8.83
CA PHE A 416 -10.89 -28.14 8.12
C PHE A 416 -10.71 -28.37 6.61
N ASP A 417 -11.70 -29.03 6.01
CA ASP A 417 -11.78 -29.31 4.57
C ASP A 417 -12.53 -28.14 3.89
N PHE A 418 -11.78 -27.19 3.36
CA PHE A 418 -12.32 -25.92 2.84
C PHE A 418 -12.99 -26.04 1.47
N ASP A 419 -12.57 -26.98 0.64
CA ASP A 419 -13.11 -27.20 -0.70
C ASP A 419 -14.10 -28.37 -0.75
N ASN A 420 -14.26 -29.09 0.37
CA ASN A 420 -15.12 -30.27 0.49
C ASN A 420 -14.75 -31.33 -0.56
N ASP A 421 -13.46 -31.41 -0.90
CA ASP A 421 -12.89 -32.44 -1.75
C ASP A 421 -12.15 -33.47 -0.87
N PRO A 422 -12.66 -34.72 -0.73
CA PRO A 422 -12.02 -35.72 0.11
C PRO A 422 -10.60 -36.14 -0.36
N SER A 423 -10.16 -35.68 -1.53
CA SER A 423 -8.81 -35.91 -2.05
C SER A 423 -7.79 -34.85 -1.60
N THR A 424 -8.24 -33.70 -1.10
CA THR A 424 -7.39 -32.65 -0.52
C THR A 424 -7.37 -32.81 1.02
N PRO A 425 -6.18 -32.84 1.66
CA PRO A 425 -6.11 -32.94 3.10
C PRO A 425 -6.67 -31.68 3.78
N PRO A 426 -7.44 -31.82 4.88
CA PRO A 426 -7.85 -30.69 5.71
C PRO A 426 -6.65 -29.87 6.19
N THR A 427 -6.80 -28.55 6.25
CA THR A 427 -5.75 -27.61 6.69
C THR A 427 -6.21 -26.77 7.88
N SER A 428 -5.26 -26.29 8.68
CA SER A 428 -5.55 -25.35 9.79
C SER A 428 -5.37 -23.88 9.39
N THR A 429 -5.15 -23.64 8.09
CA THR A 429 -5.03 -22.31 7.46
C THR A 429 -5.85 -22.30 6.17
N ASN A 430 -6.02 -21.13 5.56
CA ASN A 430 -6.63 -21.05 4.24
C ASN A 430 -5.87 -21.92 3.22
N PRO A 431 -6.58 -22.56 2.28
CA PRO A 431 -5.94 -23.30 1.20
C PRO A 431 -5.18 -22.33 0.29
N SER A 432 -4.03 -22.76 -0.24
CA SER A 432 -3.30 -21.99 -1.24
C SER A 432 -4.16 -21.82 -2.51
N PRO A 433 -4.21 -20.64 -3.14
CA PRO A 433 -3.39 -19.45 -2.87
C PRO A 433 -4.04 -18.40 -1.96
N LEU A 434 -5.06 -18.73 -1.17
CA LEU A 434 -5.88 -17.78 -0.40
C LEU A 434 -5.21 -17.28 0.91
N THR A 435 -3.88 -17.11 0.87
CA THR A 435 -3.05 -16.68 2.02
C THR A 435 -2.05 -15.61 1.59
N GLU A 436 -1.65 -14.73 2.51
CA GLU A 436 -0.57 -13.75 2.28
C GLU A 436 0.71 -14.43 1.76
N ASN A 437 1.12 -15.54 2.38
CA ASN A 437 2.37 -16.22 2.01
C ASN A 437 2.33 -16.84 0.60
N ALA A 438 1.14 -17.15 0.06
CA ALA A 438 1.03 -17.59 -1.33
C ALA A 438 1.40 -16.44 -2.28
N LEU A 439 0.84 -15.24 -2.09
CA LEU A 439 1.20 -14.07 -2.90
C LEU A 439 2.67 -13.67 -2.69
N ARG A 440 3.18 -13.72 -1.46
CA ARG A 440 4.61 -13.45 -1.18
C ARG A 440 5.52 -14.41 -1.93
N THR A 441 5.16 -15.70 -1.97
CA THR A 441 5.91 -16.72 -2.74
C THR A 441 5.95 -16.36 -4.22
N GLU A 442 4.80 -16.02 -4.79
CA GLU A 442 4.65 -15.61 -6.18
C GLU A 442 5.48 -14.37 -6.51
N MET A 443 5.40 -13.34 -5.66
CA MET A 443 6.19 -12.11 -5.79
C MET A 443 7.68 -12.32 -5.51
N GLY A 444 8.08 -13.49 -5.00
CA GLY A 444 9.46 -13.74 -4.62
C GLY A 444 9.94 -13.01 -3.38
N ARG A 445 8.99 -12.62 -2.52
CA ARG A 445 9.26 -11.96 -1.25
C ARG A 445 9.51 -13.01 -0.16
N PRO A 446 10.32 -12.68 0.86
CA PRO A 446 10.45 -13.53 2.04
C PRO A 446 9.08 -13.79 2.68
N LEU A 447 8.81 -15.05 3.06
CA LEU A 447 7.58 -15.42 3.75
C LEU A 447 7.51 -14.76 5.12
N ARG A 448 6.30 -14.40 5.54
CA ARG A 448 6.05 -14.04 6.93
C ARG A 448 6.06 -15.33 7.76
N THR A 449 6.91 -15.38 8.79
CA THR A 449 7.09 -16.56 9.65
C THR A 449 6.44 -16.43 11.03
N SER A 450 5.90 -15.25 11.35
CA SER A 450 5.24 -14.95 12.62
C SER A 450 4.28 -13.78 12.46
N TYR A 451 3.25 -13.72 13.31
CA TYR A 451 2.38 -12.57 13.49
C TYR A 451 2.17 -12.40 14.99
N LEU A 452 2.60 -11.26 15.55
CA LEU A 452 2.59 -10.97 16.99
C LEU A 452 1.53 -9.95 17.34
#